data_AF-A0A4Q3F5E3-F1
#
_entry.id   AF-A0A4Q3F5E3-F1
#
_cell.length_a   1.000
_cell.length_b   1.000
_cell.length_c   1.000
_cell.angle_alpha   90.00
_cell.angle_beta   90.00
_cell.angle_gamma   90.00
#
_symmetry.space_group_name_H-M   'P 1'
#
loop_
_entity.id
_entity.type
_entity.pdbx_description
1 polymer ?
#
loop_
_entity_poly.entity_id
_entity_poly.type
_entity_poly.pdbx_seq_one_letter_code
_entity_poly.pdbx_strand_id
1 'polypeptide(L)'
;MRLLCGVLLLLLISSGAFAQNWEVGGFAGSSGYMGDFNQNDPLKFTDFAIGAFVKRNFNGYFSAKLGYTYGRVQGADSLSSNQQLRNRNLSFFTPINEVSLSGELNFFNYLPGISLKRWSPFMFAGVALVNYEPKTNYQGDT
;
A
#
# COMPACT_ATOMS: atom_id res chain seq x y z
N MET A 1 -37.80 17.24 40.64
CA MET A 1 -36.44 16.67 40.85
C MET A 1 -36.24 15.32 40.18
N ARG A 2 -37.09 14.30 40.39
CA ARG A 2 -36.89 12.95 39.80
C ARG A 2 -36.80 12.92 38.26
N LEU A 3 -37.66 13.69 37.58
CA LEU A 3 -37.63 13.82 36.11
C LEU A 3 -36.36 14.52 35.59
N LEU A 4 -35.86 15.51 36.33
CA LEU A 4 -34.66 16.27 35.96
C LEU A 4 -33.41 15.39 36.02
N CYS A 5 -33.29 14.55 37.06
CA CYS A 5 -32.21 13.57 37.19
C CYS A 5 -32.24 12.52 36.07
N GLY A 6 -33.43 12.06 35.65
CA GLY A 6 -33.58 11.11 34.55
C GLY A 6 -33.13 11.67 33.20
N VAL A 7 -33.47 12.94 32.90
CA VAL A 7 -33.02 13.62 31.67
C VAL A 7 -31.51 13.87 31.67
N LEU A 8 -30.93 14.24 32.83
CA LEU A 8 -29.48 14.42 32.96
C LEU A 8 -28.72 13.11 32.75
N LEU A 9 -29.25 11.99 33.25
CA LEU A 9 -28.67 10.66 33.07
C LEU A 9 -28.70 10.22 31.60
N LEU A 10 -29.80 10.49 30.88
CA LEU A 10 -29.91 10.19 29.44
C LEU A 10 -28.95 11.01 28.57
N LEU A 11 -28.69 12.27 28.92
CA LEU A 11 -27.70 13.12 28.24
C LEU A 11 -26.26 12.66 28.49
N LEU A 12 -25.98 12.04 29.64
CA LEU A 12 -24.67 11.47 29.96
C LEU A 12 -24.39 10.12 29.26
N ILE A 13 -25.43 9.45 28.74
CA ILE A 13 -25.33 8.15 28.05
C ILE A 13 -25.36 8.32 26.51
N SER A 14 -25.48 9.54 25.99
CA SER A 14 -25.41 9.76 24.53
C SER A 14 -23.98 9.59 24.02
N SER A 15 -23.58 8.34 23.79
CA SER A 15 -22.39 8.01 23.02
C SER A 15 -22.65 8.35 21.55
N GLY A 16 -21.84 9.24 20.97
CA GLY A 16 -21.89 9.49 19.53
C GLY A 16 -21.65 8.19 18.76
N ALA A 17 -22.59 7.81 17.90
CA ALA A 17 -22.42 6.65 17.03
C ALA A 17 -21.35 6.97 15.98
N PHE A 18 -20.21 6.28 16.02
CA PHE A 18 -19.23 6.31 14.94
C PHE A 18 -19.72 5.40 13.82
N ALA A 19 -20.12 5.97 12.68
CA ALA A 19 -20.28 5.20 11.45
C ALA A 19 -18.95 4.49 11.09
N GLN A 20 -19.04 3.32 10.44
CA GLN A 20 -17.89 2.51 10.02
C GLN A 20 -17.08 3.20 8.92
N ASN A 21 -16.31 4.21 9.32
CA ASN A 21 -15.48 5.04 8.46
C ASN A 21 -14.03 4.54 8.38
N TRP A 22 -13.75 3.41 9.00
CA TRP A 22 -12.44 2.77 8.96
C TRP A 22 -12.52 1.47 8.18
N GLU A 23 -11.54 1.26 7.32
CA GLU A 23 -11.33 0.03 6.57
C GLU A 23 -9.95 -0.52 6.93
N VAL A 24 -9.89 -1.85 7.03
CA VAL A 24 -8.65 -2.63 7.12
C VAL A 24 -8.59 -3.51 5.88
N GLY A 25 -7.42 -3.60 5.28
CA GLY A 25 -7.23 -4.42 4.09
C GLY A 25 -5.78 -4.82 3.91
N GLY A 26 -5.54 -5.58 2.85
CA GLY A 26 -4.21 -5.99 2.48
C GLY A 26 -4.11 -6.33 1.01
N PHE A 27 -2.91 -6.61 0.57
CA PHE A 27 -2.61 -7.07 -0.78
C PHE A 27 -1.60 -8.21 -0.75
N ALA A 28 -1.67 -9.06 -1.75
CA ALA A 28 -0.66 -10.07 -2.07
C ALA A 28 -0.50 -10.10 -3.59
N GLY A 29 0.74 -10.16 -4.06
CA GLY A 29 1.06 -10.10 -5.47
C GLY A 29 2.55 -10.27 -5.72
N SER A 30 3.02 -9.66 -6.79
CA SER A 30 4.40 -9.73 -7.22
C SER A 30 5.06 -8.35 -7.25
N SER A 31 6.39 -8.35 -7.25
CA SER A 31 7.25 -7.18 -7.36
C SER A 31 8.31 -7.39 -8.43
N GLY A 32 8.79 -6.29 -8.99
CA GLY A 32 9.81 -6.27 -10.02
C GLY A 32 10.63 -4.99 -9.93
N TYR A 33 11.91 -5.08 -10.30
CA TYR A 33 12.78 -3.91 -10.41
C TYR A 33 12.70 -3.32 -11.81
N MET A 34 12.59 -1.99 -11.89
CA MET A 34 12.72 -1.24 -13.14
C MET A 34 13.78 -0.15 -12.94
N GLY A 35 14.81 -0.16 -13.78
CA GLY A 35 16.03 0.64 -13.65
C GLY A 35 17.17 0.02 -14.44
N ASP A 36 18.41 0.16 -13.96
CA ASP A 36 19.61 -0.28 -14.71
C ASP A 36 19.60 -1.73 -15.23
N PHE A 37 19.09 -2.68 -14.44
CA PHE A 37 18.98 -4.10 -14.81
C PHE A 37 17.74 -4.43 -15.66
N ASN A 38 16.79 -3.50 -15.75
CA ASN A 38 15.53 -3.65 -16.48
C ASN A 38 15.01 -2.27 -16.90
N GLN A 39 15.43 -1.80 -18.07
CA GLN A 39 15.17 -0.43 -18.49
C GLN A 39 13.78 -0.26 -19.13
N ASN A 40 13.22 -1.33 -19.69
CA ASN A 40 12.12 -1.21 -20.67
C ASN A 40 10.93 -2.13 -20.39
N ASP A 41 11.02 -3.09 -19.46
CA ASP A 41 9.97 -4.08 -19.23
C ASP A 41 9.26 -3.84 -17.88
N PRO A 42 8.18 -3.05 -17.84
CA PRO A 42 7.44 -2.80 -16.60
C PRO A 42 6.66 -4.02 -16.09
N LEU A 43 6.55 -5.10 -16.89
CA LEU A 43 5.84 -6.33 -16.54
C LEU A 43 6.79 -7.45 -16.06
N LYS A 44 8.08 -7.16 -15.94
CA LYS A 44 9.08 -8.09 -15.41
C LYS A 44 8.99 -8.19 -13.90
N PHE A 45 8.03 -8.98 -13.42
CA PHE A 45 7.91 -9.34 -12.02
C PHE A 45 8.80 -10.54 -11.70
N THR A 46 9.65 -10.42 -10.68
CA THR A 46 10.65 -11.43 -10.32
C THR A 46 10.40 -12.07 -8.96
N ASP A 47 9.64 -11.39 -8.10
CA ASP A 47 9.54 -11.69 -6.69
C ASP A 47 8.10 -11.51 -6.19
N PHE A 48 7.84 -11.90 -4.94
CA PHE A 48 6.54 -11.68 -4.30
C PHE A 48 6.53 -10.36 -3.50
N ALA A 49 5.35 -9.80 -3.35
CA ALA A 49 5.07 -8.68 -2.48
C ALA A 49 3.75 -8.88 -1.72
N ILE A 50 3.72 -8.44 -0.47
CA ILE A 50 2.54 -8.45 0.39
C ILE A 50 2.44 -7.13 1.14
N GLY A 51 1.26 -6.79 1.62
CA GLY A 51 1.11 -5.66 2.50
C GLY A 51 -0.25 -5.56 3.14
N ALA A 52 -0.35 -4.62 4.07
CA ALA A 52 -1.54 -4.33 4.84
C ALA A 52 -1.74 -2.82 4.94
N PHE A 53 -2.98 -2.39 5.12
CA PHE A 53 -3.28 -0.98 5.30
C PHE A 53 -4.47 -0.77 6.22
N VAL A 54 -4.48 0.42 6.82
CA VAL A 54 -5.64 1.01 7.48
C VAL A 54 -6.05 2.25 6.67
N LYS A 55 -7.35 2.41 6.41
CA LYS A 55 -7.89 3.54 5.69
C LYS A 55 -9.02 4.17 6.48
N ARG A 56 -9.05 5.50 6.52
CA ARG A 56 -10.14 6.28 7.08
C ARG A 56 -10.85 7.04 5.97
N ASN A 57 -12.13 6.73 5.75
CA ASN A 57 -13.02 7.46 4.86
C ASN A 57 -13.60 8.66 5.61
N PHE A 58 -13.28 9.89 5.20
CA PHE A 58 -13.86 11.09 5.81
C PHE A 58 -15.29 11.32 5.30
N ASN A 59 -15.53 10.96 4.05
CA ASN A 59 -16.83 10.90 3.40
C ASN A 59 -16.72 9.91 2.22
N GLY A 60 -17.76 9.83 1.37
CA GLY A 60 -17.72 8.89 0.25
C GLY A 60 -16.77 9.24 -0.88
N TYR A 61 -16.13 10.41 -0.84
CA TYR A 61 -15.22 10.92 -1.86
C TYR A 61 -13.77 10.98 -1.39
N PHE A 62 -13.51 11.26 -0.11
CA PHE A 62 -12.16 11.52 0.40
C PHE A 62 -11.78 10.56 1.51
N SER A 63 -10.57 10.01 1.40
CA SER A 63 -10.01 9.08 2.39
C SER A 63 -8.52 9.34 2.64
N ALA A 64 -8.04 8.94 3.80
CA ALA A 64 -6.61 8.82 4.10
C ALA A 64 -6.26 7.36 4.36
N LYS A 65 -5.16 6.87 3.80
CA LYS A 65 -4.67 5.50 3.93
C LYS A 65 -3.24 5.50 4.44
N LEU A 66 -2.99 4.69 5.46
CA LEU A 66 -1.67 4.35 5.97
C LEU A 66 -1.40 2.88 5.63
N GLY A 67 -0.33 2.63 4.89
CA GLY A 67 0.02 1.31 4.39
C GLY A 67 1.41 0.85 4.82
N TYR A 68 1.58 -0.45 4.91
CA TYR A 68 2.85 -1.12 5.01
C TYR A 68 2.96 -2.20 3.92
N THR A 69 4.07 -2.21 3.21
CA THR A 69 4.38 -3.16 2.14
C THR A 69 5.71 -3.83 2.44
N TYR A 70 5.73 -5.16 2.38
CA TYR A 70 6.94 -5.96 2.34
C TYR A 70 7.04 -6.66 0.98
N GLY A 71 8.17 -6.54 0.32
CA GLY A 71 8.44 -7.27 -0.92
C GLY A 71 9.92 -7.56 -1.07
N ARG A 72 10.26 -8.23 -2.16
CA ARG A 72 11.65 -8.41 -2.59
C ARG A 72 11.79 -7.91 -4.01
N VAL A 73 12.95 -7.41 -4.38
CA VAL A 73 13.28 -7.15 -5.78
C VAL A 73 14.67 -7.67 -6.08
N GLN A 74 14.89 -8.09 -7.31
CA GLN A 74 16.18 -8.56 -7.78
C GLN A 74 16.42 -8.15 -9.24
N GLY A 75 17.70 -8.09 -9.60
CA GLY A 75 18.13 -7.83 -10.96
C GLY A 75 19.39 -8.61 -11.27
N ALA A 76 19.49 -9.12 -12.51
CA ALA A 76 20.66 -9.83 -12.98
C ALA A 76 20.90 -9.50 -14.45
N ASP A 77 22.09 -9.02 -14.76
CA ASP A 77 22.53 -8.67 -16.11
C ASP A 77 22.59 -9.90 -17.03
N SER A 78 22.87 -11.07 -16.47
CA SER A 78 22.91 -12.36 -17.19
C SER A 78 21.57 -12.69 -17.86
N LEU A 79 20.47 -12.15 -17.34
CA LEU A 79 19.11 -12.32 -17.88
C LEU A 79 18.70 -11.21 -18.85
N SER A 80 19.62 -10.28 -19.18
CA SER A 80 19.33 -9.17 -20.07
C SER A 80 19.40 -9.58 -21.54
N SER A 81 18.55 -8.98 -22.38
CA SER A 81 18.64 -9.09 -23.85
C SER A 81 19.79 -8.24 -24.43
N ASN A 82 20.32 -7.28 -23.68
CA ASN A 82 21.43 -6.43 -24.08
C ASN A 82 22.79 -7.12 -23.82
N GLN A 83 23.59 -7.31 -24.86
CA GLN A 83 24.91 -7.93 -24.77
C GLN A 83 25.87 -7.15 -23.84
N GLN A 84 25.81 -5.82 -23.82
CA GLN A 84 26.67 -5.01 -22.97
C GLN A 84 26.36 -5.22 -21.48
N LEU A 85 25.08 -5.36 -21.14
CA LEU A 85 24.68 -5.70 -19.78
C LEU A 85 25.16 -7.11 -19.43
N ARG A 86 24.93 -8.11 -20.30
CA ARG A 86 25.45 -9.47 -20.09
C ARG A 86 26.97 -9.51 -19.88
N ASN A 87 27.73 -8.70 -20.61
CA ASN A 87 29.19 -8.60 -20.44
C ASN A 87 29.58 -8.00 -19.07
N ARG A 88 28.77 -7.09 -18.51
CA ARG A 88 28.97 -6.50 -17.18
C ARG A 88 28.68 -7.51 -16.07
N ASN A 89 27.73 -8.42 -16.28
CA ASN A 89 27.40 -9.56 -15.42
C ASN A 89 27.22 -9.23 -13.93
N LEU A 90 26.59 -8.10 -13.61
CA LEU A 90 26.23 -7.76 -12.23
C LEU A 90 24.90 -8.39 -11.83
N SER A 91 24.68 -8.54 -10.53
CA SER A 91 23.39 -8.91 -9.98
C SER A 91 23.19 -8.31 -8.61
N PHE A 92 21.95 -8.19 -8.18
CA PHE A 92 21.58 -7.82 -6.81
C PHE A 92 20.23 -8.42 -6.44
N PHE A 93 19.98 -8.49 -5.15
CA PHE A 93 18.67 -8.72 -4.57
C PHE A 93 18.55 -7.90 -3.28
N THR A 94 17.35 -7.43 -2.97
CA THR A 94 17.08 -6.72 -1.72
C THR A 94 15.65 -6.97 -1.26
N PRO A 95 15.42 -7.17 0.05
CA PRO A 95 14.10 -6.93 0.60
C PRO A 95 13.77 -5.43 0.51
N ILE A 96 12.48 -5.12 0.39
CA ILE A 96 11.91 -3.78 0.39
C ILE A 96 10.89 -3.72 1.52
N ASN A 97 11.09 -2.80 2.45
CA ASN A 97 10.11 -2.44 3.46
C ASN A 97 9.64 -1.02 3.17
N GLU A 98 8.35 -0.83 2.92
CA GLU A 98 7.77 0.47 2.61
C GLU A 98 6.65 0.81 3.58
N VAL A 99 6.70 2.01 4.14
CA VAL A 99 5.59 2.64 4.88
C VAL A 99 5.08 3.81 4.05
N SER A 100 3.78 3.84 3.76
CA SER A 100 3.16 4.84 2.90
C SER A 100 2.00 5.56 3.57
N LEU A 101 1.90 6.86 3.30
CA LEU A 101 0.76 7.70 3.67
C LEU A 101 0.19 8.33 2.41
N SER A 102 -1.08 8.08 2.11
CA SER A 102 -1.73 8.57 0.90
C SER A 102 -3.13 9.09 1.16
N GLY A 103 -3.52 10.15 0.44
CA GLY A 103 -4.92 10.56 0.28
C GLY A 103 -5.54 9.92 -0.95
N GLU A 104 -6.82 9.54 -0.88
CA GLU A 104 -7.59 8.97 -1.98
C GLU A 104 -8.82 9.85 -2.28
N LEU A 105 -9.07 10.08 -3.57
CA LEU A 105 -10.27 10.72 -4.11
C LEU A 105 -11.06 9.70 -4.93
N ASN A 106 -12.23 9.31 -4.45
CA ASN A 106 -13.20 8.48 -5.17
C ASN A 106 -14.06 9.35 -6.10
N PHE A 107 -14.23 8.95 -7.36
CA PHE A 107 -15.09 9.71 -8.30
C PHE A 107 -16.59 9.54 -8.03
N PHE A 108 -17.00 8.43 -7.42
CA PHE A 108 -18.37 8.19 -6.99
C PHE A 108 -18.46 8.16 -5.47
N ASN A 109 -19.64 8.51 -4.94
CA ASN A 109 -19.94 8.42 -3.52
C ASN A 109 -19.86 6.95 -3.07
N TYR A 110 -18.70 6.54 -2.55
CA TYR A 110 -18.41 5.22 -2.04
C TYR A 110 -18.35 5.27 -0.52
N LEU A 111 -19.41 4.80 0.11
CA LEU A 111 -19.46 4.63 1.56
C LEU A 111 -19.75 3.14 1.85
N PRO A 112 -18.81 2.42 2.46
CA PRO A 112 -19.03 1.05 2.90
C PRO A 112 -20.32 0.94 3.73
N GLY A 113 -21.20 0.02 3.37
CA GLY A 113 -22.45 -0.26 4.10
C GLY A 113 -23.63 0.69 3.82
N ILE A 114 -23.43 1.83 3.16
CA ILE A 114 -24.50 2.83 2.93
C ILE A 114 -24.77 3.06 1.44
N SER A 115 -23.74 3.06 0.59
CA SER A 115 -23.90 3.41 -0.83
C SER A 115 -24.48 2.25 -1.66
N LEU A 116 -25.41 2.58 -2.57
CA LEU A 116 -25.89 1.66 -3.62
C LEU A 116 -24.78 1.29 -4.62
N LYS A 117 -23.76 2.15 -4.77
CA LYS A 117 -22.63 1.91 -5.66
C LYS A 117 -21.55 1.10 -4.92
N ARG A 118 -21.33 -0.12 -5.39
CA ARG A 118 -20.35 -1.07 -4.81
C ARG A 118 -18.90 -0.87 -5.28
N TRP A 119 -18.69 -0.02 -6.28
CA TRP A 119 -17.38 0.29 -6.84
C TRP A 119 -17.27 1.78 -7.18
N SER A 120 -16.08 2.33 -6.99
CA SER A 120 -15.71 3.65 -7.49
C SER A 120 -14.30 3.60 -8.08
N PRO A 121 -14.08 4.10 -9.31
CA PRO A 121 -12.75 4.48 -9.71
C PRO A 121 -12.26 5.61 -8.80
N PHE A 122 -10.96 5.64 -8.55
CA PHE A 122 -10.35 6.58 -7.63
C PHE A 122 -8.97 7.00 -8.14
N MET A 123 -8.50 8.14 -7.65
CA MET A 123 -7.12 8.57 -7.76
C MET A 123 -6.52 8.72 -6.38
N PHE A 124 -5.22 8.57 -6.25
CA PHE A 124 -4.52 8.74 -4.98
C PHE A 124 -3.22 9.51 -5.18
N ALA A 125 -2.79 10.18 -4.11
CA ALA A 125 -1.50 10.84 -4.04
C ALA A 125 -0.95 10.68 -2.61
N GLY A 126 0.36 10.52 -2.47
CA GLY A 126 0.95 10.24 -1.18
C GLY A 126 2.46 10.27 -1.19
N VAL A 127 3.02 9.96 -0.04
CA VAL A 127 4.46 9.84 0.20
C VAL A 127 4.74 8.47 0.81
N ALA A 128 5.93 7.94 0.54
CA ALA A 128 6.37 6.68 1.09
C ALA A 128 7.82 6.77 1.57
N LEU A 129 8.11 6.09 2.67
CA LEU A 129 9.45 5.84 3.16
C LEU A 129 9.81 4.40 2.82
N VAL A 130 10.92 4.21 2.11
CA VAL A 130 11.37 2.91 1.64
C VAL A 130 12.72 2.61 2.28
N ASN A 131 12.81 1.44 2.92
CA ASN A 131 14.04 0.90 3.45
C ASN A 131 14.45 -0.36 2.65
N TYR A 132 15.70 -0.40 2.23
CA TYR A 132 16.27 -1.47 1.42
C TYR A 132 17.76 -1.65 1.74
N GLU A 133 18.26 -2.87 1.61
CA GLU A 133 19.67 -3.24 1.84
C GLU A 133 20.11 -4.21 0.71
N PRO A 134 20.62 -3.69 -0.42
CA PRO A 134 21.01 -4.51 -1.55
C PRO A 134 22.19 -5.41 -1.25
N LYS A 135 22.03 -6.69 -1.60
CA LYS A 135 23.05 -7.74 -1.49
C LYS A 135 23.24 -8.41 -2.83
N THR A 136 24.35 -9.10 -2.99
CA THR A 136 24.65 -9.89 -4.19
C THR A 136 25.38 -11.15 -3.78
N ASN A 137 25.31 -12.20 -4.60
CA ASN A 137 26.16 -13.36 -4.38
C ASN A 137 27.48 -13.14 -5.11
N TYR A 138 28.57 -13.11 -4.36
CA TYR A 138 29.92 -13.01 -4.91
C TYR A 138 30.72 -14.24 -4.52
N GLN A 139 31.04 -15.09 -5.49
CA GLN A 139 31.86 -16.30 -5.30
C GLN A 139 31.34 -17.29 -4.24
N GLY A 140 30.02 -17.31 -3.99
CA GLY A 140 29.40 -18.17 -2.98
C GLY A 140 29.11 -17.47 -1.65
N ASP A 141 29.69 -16.28 -1.44
CA ASP A 141 29.42 -15.45 -0.27
C ASP A 141 28.29 -14.45 -0.58
N THR A 142 27.54 -14.07 0.46
CA THR A 142 26.35 -13.20 0.35
C THR A 142 26.45 -11.97 1.25
#